data_AF-A0A1Y4W8K3-F1
#
_entry.id   AF-A0A1Y4W8K3-F1
#
_cell.length_a   1.000
_cell.length_b   1.000
_cell.length_c   1.000
_cell.angle_alpha   90.00
_cell.angle_beta   90.00
_cell.angle_gamma   90.00
#
_symmetry.space_group_name_H-M   'P 1'
#
loop_
_entity.id
_entity.type
_entity.pdbx_description
1 polymer ?
#
loop_
_entity_poly.entity_id
_entity_poly.type
_entity_poly.pdbx_seq_one_letter_code
_entity_poly.pdbx_strand_id
1 'polypeptide(L)'
;MWSGQQGRLLPVEEPGAELGEVTLGGDPAGVVLGGERRSIPVYGPGGYAWRPSVGDQVLVLKAGAERESPCIVGRVQGDLNLGPGETAVSGGDSAVYLKTGQLDLRGNVTINGVGLVDLIAAVVAEILSNLEV
;
A
#
# COMPACT_ATOMS: atom_id res chain seq x y z
N MET A 1 52.19 -27.52 -2.03
CA MET A 1 51.58 -26.45 -1.21
C MET A 1 51.05 -25.40 -2.17
N TRP A 2 49.73 -25.16 -2.18
CA TRP A 2 49.09 -24.17 -3.05
C TRP A 2 48.67 -22.98 -2.17
N SER A 3 49.39 -21.87 -2.29
CA SER A 3 49.06 -20.63 -1.59
C SER A 3 48.06 -19.85 -2.45
N GLY A 4 46.77 -20.15 -2.29
CA GLY A 4 45.71 -19.37 -2.90
C GLY A 4 45.60 -18.01 -2.21
N GLN A 5 46.09 -16.95 -2.86
CA GLN A 5 45.71 -15.59 -2.49
C GLN A 5 44.20 -15.45 -2.76
N GLN A 6 43.40 -15.67 -1.73
CA GLN A 6 42.04 -15.17 -1.72
C GLN A 6 42.15 -13.65 -1.70
N GLY A 7 41.95 -13.05 -2.87
CA GLY A 7 41.71 -11.62 -2.99
C GLY A 7 40.65 -11.28 -1.95
N ARG A 8 40.98 -10.35 -1.06
CA ARG A 8 40.13 -9.88 0.03
C ARG A 8 38.91 -9.23 -0.64
N LEU A 9 37.88 -10.03 -0.92
CA LEU A 9 36.59 -9.52 -1.33
C LEU A 9 36.16 -8.59 -0.20
N LEU A 10 36.14 -7.29 -0.49
CA LEU A 10 35.56 -6.31 0.42
C LEU A 10 34.13 -6.80 0.71
N PRO A 11 33.70 -6.85 1.98
CA PRO A 11 32.30 -7.14 2.28
C PRO A 11 31.45 -6.20 1.43
N VAL A 12 30.58 -6.76 0.58
CA VAL A 12 29.60 -5.94 -0.12
C VAL A 12 28.71 -5.36 0.96
N GLU A 13 28.85 -4.06 1.17
CA GLU A 13 28.05 -3.35 2.15
C GLU A 13 26.59 -3.39 1.70
N GLU A 14 25.69 -3.93 2.54
CA GLU A 14 24.27 -3.96 2.21
C GLU A 14 23.74 -2.52 2.01
N PRO A 15 22.85 -2.25 1.05
CA PRO A 15 22.27 -0.92 0.94
C PRO A 15 21.35 -0.64 2.14
N GLY A 16 21.31 0.61 2.63
CA GLY A 16 20.42 1.00 3.73
C GLY A 16 18.92 0.96 3.38
N ALA A 17 18.59 0.92 2.08
CA ALA A 17 17.26 0.73 1.57
C ALA A 17 17.32 0.00 0.23
N GLU A 18 16.31 -0.81 -0.06
CA GLU A 18 16.26 -1.63 -1.26
C GLU A 18 14.80 -1.83 -1.73
N LEU A 19 14.58 -1.90 -3.04
CA LEU A 19 13.30 -2.31 -3.59
C LEU A 19 13.21 -3.83 -3.58
N GLY A 20 12.04 -4.36 -3.26
CA GLY A 20 11.80 -5.79 -3.29
C GLY A 20 10.39 -6.15 -3.74
N GLU A 21 10.23 -7.38 -4.20
CA GLU A 21 8.94 -7.93 -4.56
C GLU A 21 8.34 -8.70 -3.39
N VAL A 22 7.09 -8.43 -3.06
CA VAL A 22 6.37 -9.13 -2.00
C VAL A 22 6.04 -10.56 -2.43
N THR A 23 6.52 -11.54 -1.69
CA THR A 23 6.21 -12.97 -1.90
C THR A 23 5.13 -13.49 -0.97
N LEU A 24 4.95 -12.85 0.19
CA LEU A 24 3.87 -13.14 1.13
C LEU A 24 3.26 -11.82 1.60
N GLY A 25 1.99 -11.59 1.24
CA GLY A 25 1.29 -10.37 1.65
C GLY A 25 0.95 -10.34 3.13
N GLY A 26 0.52 -9.17 3.62
CA GLY A 26 0.10 -8.96 5.01
C GLY A 26 1.01 -8.04 5.82
N ASP A 27 0.86 -8.10 7.14
CA ASP A 27 1.73 -7.44 8.10
C ASP A 27 1.88 -8.39 9.31
N PRO A 28 3.05 -9.06 9.47
CA PRO A 28 4.26 -8.86 8.69
C PRO A 28 4.21 -9.54 7.30
N ALA A 29 4.99 -9.03 6.35
CA ALA A 29 5.08 -9.51 4.97
C ALA A 29 6.38 -10.30 4.70
N GLY A 30 6.43 -11.02 3.59
CA GLY A 30 7.64 -11.60 3.01
C GLY A 30 8.04 -10.88 1.73
N VAL A 31 9.33 -10.59 1.56
CA VAL A 31 9.87 -9.82 0.43
C VAL A 31 11.15 -10.45 -0.09
N VAL A 32 11.30 -10.52 -1.41
CA VAL A 32 12.56 -10.89 -2.06
C VAL A 32 13.37 -9.62 -2.34
N LEU A 33 14.58 -9.59 -1.78
CA LEU A 33 15.62 -8.58 -1.98
C LEU A 33 16.83 -9.26 -2.66
N GLY A 34 18.06 -9.07 -2.16
CA GLY A 34 19.20 -9.97 -2.42
C GLY A 34 19.01 -11.42 -1.92
N GLY A 35 17.94 -11.68 -1.18
CA GLY A 35 17.44 -12.99 -0.76
C GLY A 35 16.03 -12.85 -0.19
N GLU A 36 15.31 -13.96 -0.04
CA GLU A 36 13.98 -13.93 0.59
C GLU A 36 14.11 -13.60 2.08
N ARG A 37 13.35 -12.61 2.53
CA ARG A 37 13.20 -12.24 3.94
C ARG A 37 11.74 -12.39 4.32
N ARG A 38 11.47 -12.99 5.48
CA ARG A 38 10.11 -13.20 6.00
C ARG A 38 9.92 -12.41 7.28
N SER A 39 8.66 -12.18 7.62
CA SER A 39 8.27 -11.49 8.85
C SER A 39 8.76 -10.03 8.92
N ILE A 40 8.77 -9.33 7.78
CA ILE A 40 9.10 -7.90 7.72
C ILE A 40 7.85 -7.07 8.09
N PRO A 41 7.90 -6.24 9.14
CA PRO A 41 6.79 -5.38 9.51
C PRO A 41 6.52 -4.27 8.49
N VAL A 42 5.27 -3.82 8.42
CA VAL A 42 4.84 -2.71 7.56
C VAL A 42 4.63 -1.46 8.40
N TYR A 43 5.34 -0.38 8.06
CA TYR A 43 5.21 0.92 8.71
C TYR A 43 4.47 1.89 7.80
N GLY A 44 3.62 2.72 8.40
CA GLY A 44 2.86 3.74 7.70
C GLY A 44 2.61 4.96 8.59
N PRO A 45 2.11 6.06 8.02
CA PRO A 45 1.70 7.23 8.78
C PRO A 45 0.64 6.87 9.83
N GLY A 46 0.63 7.56 10.98
CA GLY A 46 -0.36 7.34 12.03
C GLY A 46 -1.80 7.46 11.49
N GLY A 47 -2.64 6.46 11.77
CA GLY A 47 -4.01 6.39 11.28
C GLY A 47 -4.17 5.73 9.90
N TYR A 48 -3.09 5.38 9.22
CA TYR A 48 -3.11 4.63 7.96
C TYR A 48 -2.64 3.21 8.19
N ALA A 49 -3.45 2.25 7.74
CA ALA A 49 -3.10 0.84 7.76
C ALA A 49 -3.21 0.28 6.34
N TRP A 50 -2.14 -0.34 5.87
CA TRP A 50 -2.09 -0.99 4.57
C TRP A 50 -1.32 -2.31 4.71
N ARG A 51 -1.74 -3.30 3.93
CA ARG A 51 -1.10 -4.60 3.86
C ARG A 51 -0.67 -4.86 2.41
N PRO A 52 0.65 -5.01 2.15
CA PRO A 52 1.15 -5.38 0.83
C PRO A 52 0.51 -6.67 0.33
N SER A 53 0.26 -6.70 -0.98
CA SER A 53 -0.20 -7.89 -1.70
C SER A 53 0.97 -8.59 -2.37
N VAL A 54 0.83 -9.88 -2.64
CA VAL A 54 1.83 -10.64 -3.40
C VAL A 54 2.04 -9.99 -4.77
N GLY A 55 3.29 -9.82 -5.17
CA GLY A 55 3.70 -9.15 -6.41
C GLY A 55 3.84 -7.62 -6.30
N ASP A 56 3.46 -7.01 -5.16
CA ASP A 56 3.71 -5.58 -4.96
C ASP A 56 5.22 -5.31 -4.91
N GLN A 57 5.66 -4.27 -5.62
CA GLN A 57 7.01 -3.73 -5.50
C GLN A 57 7.04 -2.75 -4.32
N VAL A 58 7.85 -3.03 -3.31
CA VAL A 58 7.90 -2.31 -2.04
C VAL A 58 9.29 -1.76 -1.73
N LEU A 59 9.33 -0.63 -1.03
CA LEU A 59 10.57 -0.09 -0.47
C LEU A 59 10.78 -0.67 0.92
N VAL A 60 11.88 -1.39 1.10
CA VAL A 60 12.34 -1.90 2.39
C VAL A 60 13.45 -1.01 2.90
N LEU A 61 13.24 -0.37 4.05
CA LEU A 61 14.30 0.30 4.80
C LEU A 61 14.95 -0.72 5.73
N LYS A 62 16.28 -0.82 5.72
CA LYS A 62 17.03 -1.66 6.66
C LYS A 62 17.51 -0.78 7.81
N ALA A 63 16.61 -0.52 8.75
CA ALA A 63 16.89 0.32 9.92
C ALA A 63 17.76 -0.41 10.96
N GLY A 64 18.17 0.33 12.00
CA GLY A 64 19.13 -0.16 12.99
C GLY A 64 20.57 0.18 12.61
N ALA A 65 21.45 0.28 13.61
CA ALA A 65 22.84 0.65 13.39
C ALA A 65 23.57 -0.36 12.48
N GLU A 66 23.15 -1.62 12.56
CA GLU A 66 23.70 -2.77 11.83
C GLU A 66 22.71 -3.29 10.77
N ARG A 67 21.72 -2.47 10.38
CA ARG A 67 20.68 -2.82 9.38
C ARG A 67 19.82 -4.04 9.77
N GLU A 68 19.74 -4.32 11.06
CA GLU A 68 19.11 -5.51 11.62
C GLU A 68 17.58 -5.45 11.71
N SER A 69 17.00 -4.26 11.51
CA SER A 69 15.57 -3.99 11.67
C SER A 69 14.94 -3.57 10.33
N PRO A 70 14.73 -4.50 9.38
CA PRO A 70 14.09 -4.18 8.12
C PRO A 70 12.60 -3.88 8.32
N CYS A 71 12.06 -2.91 7.58
CA CYS A 71 10.64 -2.62 7.52
C CYS A 71 10.21 -2.13 6.13
N ILE A 72 8.98 -2.45 5.75
CA ILE A 72 8.35 -1.91 4.54
C ILE A 72 7.80 -0.54 4.91
N VAL A 73 8.09 0.48 4.10
CA VAL A 73 7.58 1.86 4.33
C VAL A 73 6.65 2.37 3.23
N GLY A 74 6.42 1.55 2.20
CA GLY A 74 5.52 1.88 1.11
C GLY A 74 5.72 0.98 -0.09
N ARG A 75 4.84 1.15 -1.08
CA ARG A 75 4.94 0.54 -2.41
C ARG A 75 5.36 1.56 -3.45
N VAL A 76 5.95 1.07 -4.54
CA VAL A 76 6.09 1.85 -5.77
C VAL A 76 4.69 2.26 -6.23
N GLN A 77 4.53 3.52 -6.60
CA GLN A 77 3.25 4.05 -7.07
C GLN A 77 2.89 3.39 -8.39
N GLY A 78 1.62 2.98 -8.51
CA GLY A 78 1.05 2.55 -9.78
C GLY A 78 0.64 3.76 -10.62
N ASP A 79 0.25 3.49 -11.86
CA ASP A 79 -0.40 4.51 -12.70
C ASP A 79 -1.85 4.71 -12.24
N LEU A 80 -2.08 5.79 -11.49
CA LEU A 80 -3.40 6.19 -10.99
C LEU A 80 -3.99 7.39 -11.75
N ASN A 81 -3.31 7.86 -12.80
CA ASN A 81 -3.69 9.04 -13.57
C ASN A 81 -4.07 10.27 -12.70
N LEU A 82 -3.19 10.61 -11.76
CA LEU A 82 -3.35 11.74 -10.84
C LEU A 82 -2.64 12.99 -11.37
N GLY A 83 -3.33 14.14 -11.31
CA GLY A 83 -2.72 15.44 -11.51
C GLY A 83 -1.90 15.92 -10.29
N PRO A 84 -1.13 17.02 -10.42
CA PRO A 84 -0.38 17.59 -9.30
C PRO A 84 -1.29 17.98 -8.12
N GLY A 85 -0.99 17.46 -6.93
CA GLY A 85 -1.75 17.71 -5.70
C GLY A 85 -2.99 16.83 -5.52
N GLU A 86 -3.35 16.02 -6.53
CA GLU A 86 -4.41 15.03 -6.41
C GLU A 86 -3.92 13.81 -5.64
N THR A 87 -4.83 13.16 -4.92
CA THR A 87 -4.50 11.99 -4.10
C THR A 87 -5.50 10.88 -4.32
N ALA A 88 -5.06 9.64 -4.12
CA ALA A 88 -5.94 8.50 -4.12
C ALA A 88 -5.61 7.54 -2.98
N VAL A 89 -6.64 6.96 -2.40
CA VAL A 89 -6.55 5.80 -1.50
C VAL A 89 -7.23 4.65 -2.21
N SER A 90 -6.48 3.58 -2.49
CA SER A 90 -6.99 2.44 -3.26
C SER A 90 -6.63 1.12 -2.59
N GLY A 91 -7.51 0.13 -2.75
CA GLY A 91 -7.32 -1.22 -2.24
C GLY A 91 -8.27 -2.19 -2.93
N GLY A 92 -7.71 -3.21 -3.60
CA GLY A 92 -8.48 -4.10 -4.45
C GLY A 92 -9.26 -3.33 -5.51
N ASP A 93 -10.57 -3.58 -5.59
CA ASP A 93 -11.46 -2.96 -6.58
C ASP A 93 -12.08 -1.62 -6.11
N SER A 94 -11.74 -1.17 -4.91
CA SER A 94 -12.29 0.05 -4.31
C SER A 94 -11.24 1.16 -4.24
N ALA A 95 -11.68 2.40 -4.45
CA ALA A 95 -10.81 3.56 -4.37
C ALA A 95 -11.57 4.85 -4.05
N VAL A 96 -10.85 5.78 -3.44
CA VAL A 96 -11.25 7.18 -3.22
C VAL A 96 -10.24 8.05 -3.96
N TYR A 97 -10.69 8.84 -4.92
CA TYR A 97 -9.86 9.79 -5.66
C TYR A 97 -10.26 11.22 -5.28
N LEU A 98 -9.34 11.95 -4.68
CA LEU A 98 -9.47 13.39 -4.46
C LEU A 98 -8.78 14.12 -5.61
N LYS A 99 -9.58 14.54 -6.58
CA LYS A 99 -9.15 15.28 -7.77
C LYS A 99 -9.48 16.75 -7.66
N THR A 100 -8.98 17.54 -8.59
CA THR A 100 -9.27 18.98 -8.68
C THR A 100 -10.75 19.21 -8.92
N GLY A 101 -11.46 19.69 -7.89
CA GLY A 101 -12.89 19.99 -7.95
C GLY A 101 -13.82 18.77 -7.91
N GLN A 102 -13.29 17.56 -7.71
CA GLN A 102 -14.08 16.33 -7.71
C GLN A 102 -13.56 15.34 -6.67
N LEU A 103 -14.48 14.79 -5.87
CA LEU A 103 -14.25 13.57 -5.12
C LEU A 103 -14.93 12.43 -5.89
N ASP A 104 -14.18 11.40 -6.26
CA ASP A 104 -14.67 10.24 -6.99
C ASP A 104 -14.51 8.98 -6.11
N LEU A 105 -15.59 8.22 -5.98
CA LEU A 105 -15.67 7.00 -5.16
C LEU A 105 -15.94 5.81 -6.07
N ARG A 106 -15.03 4.85 -6.08
CA ARG A 106 -15.14 3.62 -6.87
C ARG A 106 -15.39 2.42 -5.96
N GLY A 107 -16.33 1.57 -6.37
CA GLY A 107 -16.72 0.35 -5.66
C GLY A 107 -18.09 0.49 -4.97
N ASN A 108 -18.38 -0.43 -4.05
CA ASN A 108 -19.59 -0.35 -3.23
C ASN A 108 -19.42 0.70 -2.14
N VAL A 109 -20.23 1.77 -2.20
CA VAL A 109 -20.15 2.89 -1.26
C VAL A 109 -21.21 2.73 -0.17
N THR A 110 -20.76 2.79 1.09
CA THR A 110 -21.63 2.83 2.26
C THR A 110 -21.39 4.10 3.07
N ILE A 111 -22.45 4.72 3.56
CA ILE A 111 -22.40 5.88 4.46
C ILE A 111 -23.03 5.46 5.78
N ASN A 112 -22.26 5.51 6.87
CA ASN A 112 -22.69 5.07 8.21
C ASN A 112 -23.28 3.64 8.22
N GLY A 113 -22.74 2.75 7.39
CA GLY A 113 -23.20 1.37 7.26
C GLY A 113 -24.38 1.14 6.33
N VAL A 114 -24.95 2.19 5.73
CA VAL A 114 -26.06 2.10 4.76
C VAL A 114 -25.51 2.24 3.34
N GLY A 115 -25.97 1.39 2.41
CA GLY A 115 -25.59 1.50 1.01
C GLY A 115 -26.02 2.84 0.41
N LEU A 116 -25.18 3.45 -0.44
CA LEU A 116 -25.52 4.70 -1.11
C LEU A 116 -26.82 4.58 -1.93
N VAL A 117 -27.02 3.42 -2.58
CA VAL A 117 -28.25 3.13 -3.33
C VAL A 117 -29.47 3.10 -2.42
N ASP A 118 -29.35 2.50 -1.23
CA ASP A 118 -30.45 2.41 -0.26
C ASP A 118 -30.80 3.79 0.31
N LEU A 119 -29.79 4.64 0.57
CA LEU A 119 -30.01 6.02 0.98
C LEU A 119 -30.76 6.83 -0.07
N ILE A 120 -30.36 6.70 -1.34
CA ILE A 120 -31.04 7.39 -2.46
C ILE A 120 -32.48 6.89 -2.57
N ALA A 121 -32.71 5.58 -2.49
CA ALA A 121 -34.04 5.00 -2.55
C ALA A 121 -34.95 5.50 -1.42
N ALA A 122 -34.43 5.60 -0.19
CA ALA A 122 -35.17 6.13 0.95
C ALA A 122 -35.57 7.60 0.74
N VAL A 123 -34.64 8.44 0.28
CA VAL A 123 -34.91 9.86 -0.02
C VAL A 123 -35.94 10.01 -1.14
N VAL A 124 -35.84 9.22 -2.21
CA VAL A 124 -36.80 9.24 -3.32
C VAL A 124 -38.20 8.81 -2.84
N ALA A 125 -38.29 7.76 -2.02
CA ALA A 125 -39.57 7.30 -1.48
C ALA A 125 -40.23 8.38 -0.60
N GLU A 126 -39.46 9.07 0.23
CA GLU A 126 -39.94 10.19 1.05
C GLU A 126 -40.47 11.34 0.17
N ILE A 127 -39.72 11.73 -0.86
CA ILE A 127 -40.17 12.77 -1.81
C ILE A 127 -41.50 12.38 -2.48
N LEU A 128 -41.62 11.14 -2.99
CA LEU A 128 -42.82 10.68 -3.67
C LEU A 128 -44.04 10.66 -2.74
N SER A 129 -43.87 10.23 -1.49
CA SER A 129 -44.96 10.23 -0.49
C SER A 129 -45.49 11.64 -0.17
N ASN A 130 -44.64 12.67 -0.27
CA ASN A 130 -45.02 14.06 -0.03
C ASN A 130 -45.71 14.72 -1.25
N LEU A 131 -45.69 14.08 -2.42
CA LEU A 131 -46.31 14.59 -3.65
C LEU A 131 -47.74 14.05 -3.87
N GLU A 132 -48.16 13.01 -3.14
CA GLU A 132 -49.51 12.42 -3.23
C GLU A 132 -50.55 13.17 -2.36
N VAL A 133 -50.34 14.47 -2.09
CA VAL A 133 -51.27 15.36 -1.36
C VAL A 133 -52.15 16.17 -2.33
#